data_AF-A0A832PUC8-F1
#
_entry.id   AF-A0A832PUC8-F1
#
_cell.length_a   1.000
_cell.length_b   1.000
_cell.length_c   1.000
_cell.angle_alpha   90.00
_cell.angle_beta   90.00
_cell.angle_gamma   90.00
#
_symmetry.space_group_name_H-M   'P 1'
#
loop_
_entity.id
_entity.type
_entity.pdbx_description
1 polymer ?
#
loop_
_entity_poly.entity_id
_entity_poly.type
_entity_poly.pdbx_seq_one_letter_code
_entity_poly.pdbx_strand_id
1 'polypeptide(L)'
;MNYHRVLTILPFLLLSLTGCNSPSSTLKAMEEAAAKGDHEAFGQYFTKESTPFAQSLLALYKSKSEASARRDYTPLKLLSRANVVDESIYGDTAHLLVEMQSTGAKSLLVFRRENARWKMDLLSTELINRGEVEDAP
;
A
#
# COMPACT_ATOMS: atom_id res chain seq x y z
N MET A 1 14.70 -53.93 23.78
CA MET A 1 13.78 -53.89 22.62
C MET A 1 12.79 -52.77 22.87
N ASN A 2 12.54 -51.79 22.01
CA ASN A 2 13.21 -51.28 20.83
C ASN A 2 12.77 -49.82 20.74
N TYR A 3 13.68 -48.96 20.31
CA TYR A 3 13.42 -47.56 20.02
C TYR A 3 12.34 -47.42 18.95
N HIS A 4 11.44 -46.44 19.09
CA HIS A 4 11.40 -45.27 18.18
C HIS A 4 10.28 -44.30 18.55
N ARG A 5 10.73 -43.14 19.05
CA ARG A 5 10.06 -41.85 18.96
C ARG A 5 9.66 -41.60 17.50
N VAL A 6 8.38 -41.42 17.23
CA VAL A 6 7.94 -40.76 15.99
C VAL A 6 7.53 -39.35 16.40
N LEU A 7 8.55 -38.49 16.47
CA LEU A 7 8.38 -37.04 16.50
C LEU A 7 7.93 -36.66 15.10
N THR A 8 6.64 -36.36 14.95
CA THR A 8 6.06 -35.89 13.69
C THR A 8 6.63 -34.50 13.40
N ILE A 9 7.75 -34.46 12.68
CA ILE A 9 8.34 -33.23 12.16
C ILE A 9 7.41 -32.78 11.02
N LEU A 10 6.46 -31.92 11.35
CA LEU A 10 5.66 -31.16 10.40
C LEU A 10 6.64 -30.35 9.54
N PRO A 11 6.73 -30.56 8.23
CA PRO A 11 7.62 -29.77 7.39
C PRO A 11 7.06 -28.35 7.38
N PHE A 12 7.76 -27.47 8.08
CA PHE A 12 7.57 -26.04 8.06
C PHE A 12 7.82 -25.60 6.62
N LEU A 13 6.75 -25.51 5.83
CA LEU A 13 6.72 -24.85 4.53
C LEU A 13 7.10 -23.39 4.76
N LEU A 14 8.41 -23.12 4.73
CA LEU A 14 8.96 -21.80 4.45
C LEU A 14 8.60 -21.49 2.99
N LEU A 15 7.35 -21.07 2.79
CA LEU A 15 6.99 -20.24 1.65
C LEU A 15 7.82 -18.95 1.80
N SER A 16 8.97 -18.96 1.15
CA SER A 16 9.72 -17.76 0.79
C SER A 16 8.86 -16.99 -0.21
N LEU A 17 7.84 -16.31 0.29
CA LEU A 17 7.12 -15.23 -0.39
C LEU A 17 8.05 -14.01 -0.49
N THR A 18 9.19 -14.15 -1.15
CA THR A 18 9.83 -13.02 -1.79
C THR A 18 9.00 -12.72 -3.03
N GLY A 19 7.80 -12.20 -2.81
CA GLY A 19 6.89 -11.80 -3.88
C GLY A 19 7.62 -10.80 -4.76
N CYS A 20 7.78 -11.13 -6.03
CA CYS A 20 7.99 -10.16 -7.11
C CYS A 20 6.73 -9.29 -7.22
N ASN A 21 6.45 -8.50 -6.19
CA ASN A 21 5.39 -7.51 -6.29
C ASN A 21 6.00 -6.31 -7.03
N SER A 22 5.32 -5.84 -8.07
CA SER A 22 5.57 -4.54 -8.70
C SER A 22 4.92 -3.43 -7.86
N PRO A 23 5.33 -2.17 -8.02
CA PRO A 23 4.63 -1.04 -7.43
C PRO A 23 3.12 -1.01 -7.73
N SER A 24 2.71 -1.32 -8.96
CA SER A 24 1.30 -1.42 -9.38
C SER A 24 0.54 -2.53 -8.66
N SER A 25 1.16 -3.70 -8.48
CA SER A 25 0.56 -4.79 -7.71
C SER A 25 0.42 -4.41 -6.22
N THR A 26 1.35 -3.63 -5.69
CA THR A 26 1.27 -3.08 -4.32
C THR A 26 0.12 -2.08 -4.20
N LEU A 27 -0.03 -1.16 -5.16
CA LEU A 27 -1.16 -0.23 -5.20
C LEU A 27 -2.49 -0.98 -5.18
N LYS A 28 -2.63 -1.98 -6.05
CA LYS A 28 -3.84 -2.81 -6.11
C LYS A 28 -4.14 -3.51 -4.78
N ALA A 29 -3.12 -4.10 -4.15
CA ALA A 29 -3.29 -4.76 -2.85
C ALA A 29 -3.67 -3.77 -1.74
N MET A 30 -3.13 -2.55 -1.79
CA MET A 30 -3.50 -1.46 -0.89
C MET A 30 -4.96 -1.03 -1.11
N GLU A 31 -5.41 -0.88 -2.35
CA GLU A 31 -6.82 -0.58 -2.69
C GLU A 31 -7.76 -1.69 -2.22
N GLU A 32 -7.37 -2.96 -2.37
CA GLU A 32 -8.15 -4.10 -1.88
C GLU A 32 -8.27 -4.10 -0.34
N ALA A 33 -7.17 -3.81 0.37
CA ALA A 33 -7.18 -3.69 1.83
C ALA A 33 -8.09 -2.52 2.29
N ALA A 34 -7.99 -1.38 1.61
CA ALA A 34 -8.86 -0.22 1.83
C ALA A 34 -10.34 -0.56 1.61
N ALA A 35 -10.67 -1.25 0.51
CA ALA A 35 -12.03 -1.64 0.17
C ALA A 35 -12.65 -2.61 1.20
N LYS A 36 -11.83 -3.49 1.80
CA LYS A 36 -12.23 -4.43 2.85
C LYS A 36 -12.29 -3.79 4.25
N GLY A 37 -11.81 -2.55 4.42
CA GLY A 37 -11.69 -1.91 5.73
C GLY A 37 -10.61 -2.56 6.62
N ASP A 38 -9.64 -3.25 6.01
CA ASP A 38 -8.55 -3.91 6.73
C ASP A 38 -7.44 -2.89 7.03
N HIS A 39 -7.53 -2.23 8.18
CA HIS A 39 -6.62 -1.14 8.55
C HIS A 39 -5.17 -1.60 8.73
N GLU A 40 -4.98 -2.81 9.25
CA GLU A 40 -3.63 -3.35 9.48
C GLU A 40 -2.97 -3.68 8.14
N ALA A 41 -3.71 -4.38 7.26
CA ALA A 41 -3.24 -4.66 5.92
C ALA A 41 -3.07 -3.41 5.06
N PHE A 42 -3.87 -2.36 5.26
CA PHE A 42 -3.70 -1.09 4.57
C PHE A 42 -2.44 -0.35 5.06
N GLY A 43 -2.23 -0.31 6.38
CA GLY A 43 -1.12 0.42 7.01
C GLY A 43 0.27 -0.11 6.67
N GLN A 44 0.43 -1.41 6.40
CA GLN A 44 1.72 -2.01 6.05
C GLN A 44 2.30 -1.56 4.70
N TYR A 45 1.48 -0.98 3.82
CA TYR A 45 1.91 -0.52 2.50
C TYR A 45 2.56 0.86 2.51
N PHE A 46 2.68 1.52 3.65
CA PHE A 46 3.31 2.84 3.77
C PHE A 46 4.77 2.73 4.23
N THR A 47 5.64 3.60 3.72
CA THR A 47 7.02 3.73 4.22
C THR A 47 7.03 4.05 5.71
N LYS A 48 8.15 3.77 6.37
CA LYS A 48 8.32 4.10 7.79
C LYS A 48 8.09 5.60 8.05
N GLU A 49 8.58 6.45 7.15
CA GLU A 49 8.41 7.90 7.23
C GLU A 49 6.95 8.34 7.01
N SER A 50 6.20 7.63 6.18
CA SER A 50 4.78 7.88 5.95
C SER A 50 3.86 7.32 7.04
N THR A 51 4.40 6.56 8.00
CA THR A 51 3.60 5.87 9.03
C THR A 51 2.75 6.81 9.89
N PRO A 52 3.27 7.94 10.43
CA PRO A 52 2.45 8.85 11.24
C PRO A 52 1.26 9.44 10.49
N PHE A 53 1.45 9.78 9.21
CA PHE A 53 0.38 10.27 8.35
C PHE A 53 -0.64 9.17 8.06
N ALA A 54 -0.19 7.96 7.70
CA ALA A 54 -1.07 6.82 7.47
C ALA A 54 -1.90 6.47 8.73
N GLN A 55 -1.29 6.54 9.91
CA GLN A 55 -1.99 6.36 11.19
C GLN A 55 -3.04 7.44 11.43
N SER A 56 -2.77 8.69 11.06
CA SER A 56 -3.72 9.79 11.17
C SER A 56 -4.91 9.61 10.21
N LEU A 57 -4.66 9.16 8.98
CA LEU A 57 -5.70 8.80 8.01
C LEU A 57 -6.58 7.65 8.53
N LEU A 58 -5.97 6.63 9.15
CA LEU A 58 -6.66 5.52 9.78
C LEU A 58 -7.44 5.94 11.04
N ALA A 59 -6.92 6.87 11.85
CA ALA A 59 -7.62 7.38 13.03
C ALA A 59 -8.86 8.18 12.63
N LEU A 60 -8.75 9.04 11.61
CA LEU A 60 -9.88 9.75 11.01
C LEU A 60 -10.95 8.78 10.49
N TYR A 61 -10.52 7.68 9.87
CA TYR A 61 -11.42 6.61 9.46
C TYR A 61 -12.21 6.06 10.65
N LYS A 62 -11.52 5.65 11.73
CA LYS A 62 -12.16 5.03 12.90
C LYS A 62 -13.23 5.95 13.48
N SER A 63 -12.86 7.22 13.71
CA SER A 63 -13.76 8.24 14.22
C SER A 63 -15.01 8.45 13.34
N LYS A 64 -14.87 8.50 12.01
CA LYS A 64 -16.02 8.67 11.10
C LYS A 64 -16.87 7.40 10.99
N SER A 65 -16.25 6.23 10.97
CA SER A 65 -16.96 4.95 10.91
C SER A 65 -17.85 4.71 12.14
N GLU A 66 -17.40 5.13 13.32
CA GLU A 66 -18.17 5.07 14.57
C GLU A 66 -19.30 6.11 14.61
N ALA A 67 -19.10 7.27 13.98
CA ALA A 67 -20.09 8.35 13.93
C ALA A 67 -21.19 8.16 12.87
N SER A 68 -20.94 7.36 11.82
CA SER A 68 -21.89 7.17 10.72
C SER A 68 -22.41 5.73 10.65
N ALA A 69 -23.72 5.52 10.87
CA ALA A 69 -24.40 4.23 10.68
C ALA A 69 -24.43 3.71 9.21
N ARG A 70 -23.79 4.43 8.27
CA ARG A 70 -23.66 4.04 6.86
C ARG A 70 -22.32 3.32 6.67
N ARG A 71 -22.35 1.98 6.78
CA ARG A 71 -21.21 1.09 6.52
C ARG A 71 -20.61 1.19 5.11
N ASP A 72 -21.31 1.84 4.18
CA ASP A 72 -20.96 1.76 2.76
C ASP A 72 -20.01 2.84 2.25
N TYR A 73 -19.80 3.93 2.99
CA TYR A 73 -19.02 5.08 2.54
C TYR A 73 -17.79 5.31 3.43
N THR A 74 -16.66 4.74 3.03
CA THR A 74 -15.38 5.00 3.69
C THR A 74 -14.58 5.97 2.81
N PRO A 75 -13.94 7.02 3.35
CA PRO A 75 -13.04 7.87 2.56
C PRO A 75 -11.91 7.09 1.88
N LEU A 76 -11.53 5.93 2.42
CA LEU A 76 -10.59 4.99 1.78
C LEU A 76 -11.16 4.37 0.50
N LYS A 77 -12.50 4.17 0.41
CA LYS A 77 -13.19 3.81 -0.85
C LYS A 77 -13.01 4.87 -1.95
N LEU A 78 -12.71 6.12 -1.59
CA LEU A 78 -12.42 7.20 -2.56
C LEU A 78 -11.01 7.11 -3.15
N LEU A 79 -10.08 6.43 -2.46
CA LEU A 79 -8.77 6.09 -3.00
C LEU A 79 -8.84 4.91 -3.99
N SER A 80 -9.95 4.18 -4.01
CA SER A 80 -9.95 2.76 -4.41
C SER A 80 -10.06 2.46 -5.89
N ARG A 81 -9.85 3.43 -6.77
CA ARG A 81 -10.01 3.20 -8.21
C ARG A 81 -9.11 4.11 -9.01
N ALA A 82 -7.81 3.87 -8.90
CA ALA A 82 -6.83 4.49 -9.77
C ALA A 82 -6.52 3.55 -10.94
N ASN A 83 -6.66 4.02 -12.17
CA ASN A 83 -6.12 3.31 -13.34
C ASN A 83 -4.63 3.61 -13.43
N VAL A 84 -3.79 2.58 -13.40
CA VAL A 84 -2.36 2.76 -13.68
C VAL A 84 -2.18 3.08 -15.16
N VAL A 85 -1.66 4.26 -15.44
CA VAL A 85 -1.38 4.76 -16.80
C VAL A 85 0.05 4.43 -17.19
N ASP A 86 1.01 4.63 -16.27
CA ASP A 86 2.42 4.33 -16.47
C ASP A 86 3.06 3.87 -15.16
N GLU A 87 4.08 3.01 -15.27
CA GLU A 87 4.93 2.57 -14.16
C GLU A 87 6.39 2.67 -14.59
N SER A 88 7.14 3.52 -13.89
CA SER A 88 8.56 3.74 -14.12
C SER A 88 9.36 3.38 -12.87
N ILE A 89 10.35 2.49 -13.00
CA ILE A 89 11.16 2.01 -11.87
C ILE A 89 12.60 2.51 -11.99
N TYR A 90 13.09 3.14 -10.92
CA TYR A 90 14.41 3.74 -10.77
C TYR A 90 15.12 3.13 -9.55
N GLY A 91 15.69 1.93 -9.71
CA GLY A 91 16.32 1.19 -8.62
C GLY A 91 15.33 0.86 -7.49
N ASP A 92 15.52 1.46 -6.32
CA ASP A 92 14.68 1.29 -5.14
C ASP A 92 13.53 2.31 -5.04
N THR A 93 13.35 3.15 -6.06
CA THR A 93 12.22 4.08 -6.17
C THR A 93 11.41 3.75 -7.43
N ALA A 94 10.11 3.97 -7.39
CA ALA A 94 9.25 3.86 -8.56
C ALA A 94 8.19 4.97 -8.57
N HIS A 95 7.86 5.42 -9.76
CA HIS A 95 6.81 6.40 -10.01
C HIS A 95 5.67 5.71 -10.76
N LEU A 96 4.45 5.92 -10.27
CA LEU A 96 3.23 5.40 -10.90
C LEU A 96 2.36 6.59 -11.28
N LEU A 97 2.21 6.80 -12.58
CA LEU A 97 1.21 7.71 -13.07
C LEU A 97 -0.14 7.01 -13.01
N VAL A 98 -1.06 7.58 -12.25
CA VAL A 98 -2.41 7.04 -12.10
C VAL A 98 -3.44 8.05 -12.55
N GLU A 99 -4.55 7.56 -13.07
CA GLU A 99 -5.74 8.33 -13.39
C GLU A 99 -6.88 7.93 -12.45
N MET A 100 -7.41 8.90 -11.70
CA MET A 100 -8.52 8.68 -10.78
C MET A 100 -9.79 8.41 -11.57
N GLN A 101 -10.41 7.23 -11.42
CA GLN A 101 -11.64 6.89 -12.17
C GLN A 101 -12.80 7.85 -11.87
N SER A 102 -12.83 8.49 -10.70
CA SER A 102 -13.90 9.39 -10.29
C SER A 102 -13.87 10.76 -10.96
N THR A 103 -12.69 11.25 -11.32
CA THR A 103 -12.48 12.63 -11.80
C THR A 103 -11.73 12.72 -13.13
N GLY A 104 -11.08 11.63 -13.57
CA GLY A 104 -10.12 11.65 -14.67
C GLY A 104 -8.83 12.42 -14.33
N ALA A 105 -8.67 12.89 -13.08
CA ALA A 105 -7.46 13.60 -12.66
C ALA A 105 -6.28 12.64 -12.63
N LYS A 106 -5.14 13.11 -13.13
CA LYS A 106 -3.87 12.36 -13.07
C LYS A 106 -3.08 12.77 -11.84
N SER A 107 -2.41 11.80 -11.22
CA SER A 107 -1.53 12.01 -10.09
C SER A 107 -0.34 11.06 -10.18
N LEU A 108 0.83 11.49 -9.71
CA LEU A 108 1.99 10.63 -9.61
C LEU A 108 2.10 10.07 -8.19
N LEU A 109 2.13 8.76 -8.04
CA LEU A 109 2.38 8.09 -6.77
C LEU A 109 3.84 7.63 -6.70
N VAL A 110 4.49 7.88 -5.58
CA VAL A 110 5.86 7.46 -5.33
C VAL A 110 5.87 6.22 -4.46
N PHE A 111 6.62 5.22 -4.90
CA PHE A 111 6.90 4.00 -4.16
C PHE A 111 8.38 3.88 -3.88
N ARG A 112 8.73 3.37 -2.70
CA ARG A 112 10.10 3.03 -2.31
C ARG A 112 10.19 1.58 -1.87
N ARG A 113 11.31 0.94 -2.14
CA ARG A 113 11.59 -0.43 -1.71
C ARG A 113 12.16 -0.39 -0.29
N GLU A 114 11.41 -0.90 0.68
CA GLU A 114 11.85 -1.11 2.06
C GLU A 114 11.83 -2.60 2.39
N ASN A 115 12.95 -3.16 2.87
CA ASN A 115 13.06 -4.59 3.21
C ASN A 115 12.56 -5.51 2.09
N ALA A 116 13.01 -5.23 0.86
CA ALA A 116 12.63 -5.92 -0.37
C ALA A 116 11.13 -5.82 -0.77
N ARG A 117 10.34 -4.96 -0.12
CA ARG A 117 8.92 -4.73 -0.45
C ARG A 117 8.71 -3.31 -0.93
N TRP A 118 7.92 -3.13 -1.99
CA TRP A 118 7.45 -1.80 -2.37
C TRP A 118 6.45 -1.27 -1.36
N LYS A 119 6.60 0.00 -1.02
CA LYS A 119 5.71 0.74 -0.15
C LYS A 119 5.50 2.14 -0.70
N MET A 120 4.30 2.67 -0.53
CA MET A 120 3.97 4.02 -0.94
C MET A 120 4.61 5.03 0.02
N ASP A 121 5.32 5.98 -0.57
CA ASP A 121 5.87 7.14 0.10
C ASP A 121 4.94 8.33 -0.11
N LEU A 122 4.10 8.59 0.88
CA LEU A 122 3.11 9.67 0.83
C LEU A 122 3.74 11.05 0.85
N LEU A 123 4.87 11.22 1.53
CA LEU A 123 5.54 12.52 1.65
C LEU A 123 6.14 12.91 0.30
N SER A 124 6.87 12.00 -0.35
CA SER A 124 7.39 12.24 -1.70
C SER A 124 6.25 12.41 -2.71
N THR A 125 5.17 11.63 -2.59
CA THR A 125 3.97 11.77 -3.42
C THR A 125 3.35 13.17 -3.28
N GLU A 126 3.19 13.68 -2.07
CA GLU A 126 2.67 15.02 -1.82
C GLU A 126 3.56 16.09 -2.44
N LEU A 127 4.87 16.03 -2.19
CA LEU A 127 5.84 17.02 -2.67
C LEU A 127 5.83 17.11 -4.21
N ILE A 128 5.86 15.97 -4.91
CA ILE A 128 5.83 15.95 -6.38
C ILE A 128 4.50 16.52 -6.90
N ASN A 129 3.35 16.10 -6.35
CA ASN A 129 2.05 16.57 -6.86
C ASN A 129 1.77 18.04 -6.53
N ARG A 130 2.46 18.64 -5.55
CA ARG A 130 2.42 20.10 -5.29
C ARG A 130 3.32 20.91 -6.21
N GLY A 131 4.16 20.25 -7.02
CA GLY A 131 5.19 20.92 -7.83
C GLY A 131 6.36 21.45 -6.99
N GLU A 132 6.56 20.91 -5.78
CA GLU A 132 7.65 21.30 -4.88
C GLU A 132 8.95 20.52 -5.15
N VAL A 133 8.94 19.64 -6.15
CA VAL A 133 10.13 18.98 -6.69
C VAL A 133 10.37 19.57 -8.07
N GLU A 134 11.35 20.49 -8.15
CA GLU A 134 11.86 21.04 -9.41
C GLU A 134 12.31 19.89 -10.32
N ASP A 135 11.99 19.99 -11.61
CA ASP A 135 12.32 19.02 -12.65
C ASP A 135 13.75 18.48 -12.48
N ALA A 136 13.87 17.22 -12.07
CA ALA A 136 15.14 16.51 -12.21
C ALA A 136 15.34 16.24 -13.72
N PRO A 137 16.51 16.59 -14.29
CA PRO A 137 16.76 16.59 -15.73
C PRO A 137 16.65 15.21 -16.38
#